data_AF-A0A946H3S6-F1
#
_entry.id   AF-A0A946H3S6-F1
#
_cell.length_a   1.000
_cell.length_b   1.000
_cell.length_c   1.000
_cell.angle_alpha   90.00
_cell.angle_beta   90.00
_cell.angle_gamma   90.00
#
_symmetry.space_group_name_H-M   'P 1'
#
loop_
_entity.id
_entity.type
_entity.pdbx_description
1 polymer ?
#
loop_
_entity_poly.entity_id
_entity_poly.type
_entity_poly.pdbx_seq_one_letter_code
_entity_poly.pdbx_strand_id
1 'polypeptide(L)'
;MVGAGGGVWCPYGLGGSSPDLPVDQREDDSKSLCFETEPLAERLEIMGAPVLNLRLSIDQPQGMVVVRLNDVAPDGTSWRTTYGMLNLSHRSDHEHVRTMTPGKEVTVHVKLNDCAHAFPAGHRIRVAISTSYFPVAWTAPEAFSLSVRTGVSSLEMPVRAPRDEDARVADFPPPEMAAMPETSVILAGEGSRHIERNVLTGEQVTRLVEDGGIYRLEELDLECADGGKAEFRIVDGDPLSARGVWNWWSRRTRGDWDVGVTTKMEVTVSREAYHIATDLEAFEGDRRIFARSWNHDVPRDHL
;
A
#
# COMPACT_ATOMS: atom_id res chain seq x y z
N MET A 1 11.60 -9.15 -5.88
CA MET A 1 10.35 -8.35 -5.81
C MET A 1 10.50 -7.15 -4.88
N VAL A 2 9.80 -6.05 -5.19
CA VAL A 2 9.75 -4.79 -4.42
C VAL A 2 8.37 -4.65 -3.76
N GLY A 3 8.29 -4.00 -2.60
CA GLY A 3 7.03 -3.61 -1.95
C GLY A 3 6.86 -4.12 -0.52
N ALA A 4 7.77 -4.97 -0.05
CA ALA A 4 7.74 -5.48 1.32
C ALA A 4 7.83 -4.33 2.35
N GLY A 5 8.60 -3.28 2.05
CA GLY A 5 8.71 -2.10 2.91
C GLY A 5 7.57 -1.09 2.74
N GLY A 6 6.64 -1.32 1.80
CA GLY A 6 5.65 -0.34 1.36
C GLY A 6 4.43 -0.13 2.27
N GLY A 7 4.32 -0.86 3.38
CA GLY A 7 3.12 -0.83 4.22
C GLY A 7 1.93 -1.54 3.55
N VAL A 8 0.72 -1.15 3.93
CA VAL A 8 -0.54 -1.60 3.32
C VAL A 8 -1.13 -0.51 2.42
N TRP A 9 -2.04 -0.87 1.51
CA TRP A 9 -2.67 0.08 0.57
C TRP A 9 -3.47 1.18 1.27
N CYS A 10 -4.24 0.82 2.30
CA CYS A 10 -5.08 1.73 3.06
C CYS A 10 -4.74 1.63 4.55
N PRO A 11 -3.65 2.28 5.01
CA PRO A 11 -3.32 2.31 6.41
C PRO A 11 -4.38 3.11 7.17
N TYR A 12 -4.79 2.61 8.32
CA TYR A 12 -5.68 3.32 9.23
C TYR A 12 -4.91 4.31 10.13
N GLY A 13 -3.57 4.32 10.03
CA GLY A 13 -2.74 5.32 10.66
C GLY A 13 -2.86 5.27 12.19
N LEU A 14 -3.02 4.06 12.74
CA LEU A 14 -3.31 3.81 14.16
C LEU A 14 -2.10 4.05 15.08
N GLY A 15 -1.14 4.88 14.67
CA GLY A 15 -0.11 5.48 15.52
C GLY A 15 0.60 4.51 16.46
N GLY A 16 1.24 3.47 15.92
CA GLY A 16 1.98 2.48 16.71
C GLY A 16 1.15 1.28 17.19
N SER A 17 -0.16 1.27 16.95
CA SER A 17 -1.07 0.16 17.29
C SER A 17 -1.24 -0.84 16.13
N SER A 18 -1.08 -0.38 14.88
CA SER A 18 -0.97 -1.25 13.70
C SER A 18 0.31 -0.94 12.93
N PRO A 19 1.08 -1.95 12.49
CA PRO A 19 2.27 -1.80 11.64
C PRO A 19 1.91 -1.67 10.15
N ASP A 20 0.97 -0.77 9.83
CA ASP A 20 0.37 -0.58 8.50
C ASP A 20 1.12 0.43 7.62
N LEU A 21 1.91 1.31 8.22
CA LEU A 21 2.71 2.33 7.55
C LEU A 21 3.99 1.77 6.88
N PRO A 22 4.55 2.48 5.88
CA PRO A 22 5.84 2.12 5.30
C PRO A 22 6.96 2.18 6.33
N VAL A 23 7.93 1.28 6.18
CA VAL A 23 9.17 1.27 6.96
C VAL A 23 10.30 1.94 6.16
N ASP A 24 11.52 1.88 6.68
CA ASP A 24 12.70 2.28 5.91
C ASP A 24 12.75 1.60 4.54
N GLN A 25 12.90 2.42 3.50
CA GLN A 25 12.81 2.01 2.11
C GLN A 25 14.11 1.44 1.54
N ARG A 26 15.22 1.40 2.29
CA ARG A 26 16.52 0.92 1.78
C ARG A 26 16.47 -0.46 1.10
N GLU A 27 15.68 -1.40 1.64
CA GLU A 27 15.51 -2.71 1.01
C GLU A 27 14.82 -2.63 -0.36
N ASP A 28 13.75 -1.85 -0.46
CA ASP A 28 13.01 -1.66 -1.72
C ASP A 28 13.83 -0.80 -2.71
N ASP A 29 14.61 0.16 -2.23
CA ASP A 29 15.52 0.99 -3.03
C ASP A 29 16.61 0.15 -3.69
N SER A 30 17.18 -0.84 -2.97
CA SER A 30 18.21 -1.74 -3.50
C SER A 30 17.76 -2.57 -4.71
N LYS A 31 16.45 -2.65 -4.94
CA LYS A 31 15.80 -3.42 -6.01
C LYS A 31 15.08 -2.51 -7.02
N SER A 32 15.34 -1.20 -6.94
CA SER A 32 14.71 -0.18 -7.77
C SER A 32 15.79 0.61 -8.52
N LEU A 33 15.41 1.18 -9.68
CA LEU A 33 16.25 2.16 -10.35
C LEU A 33 16.13 3.50 -9.61
N CYS A 34 17.20 3.92 -8.94
CA CYS A 34 17.20 5.11 -8.10
C CYS A 34 17.93 6.29 -8.77
N PHE A 35 17.29 7.46 -8.74
CA PHE A 35 17.88 8.75 -9.09
C PHE A 35 17.81 9.65 -7.86
N GLU A 36 18.89 10.34 -7.52
CA GLU A 36 18.95 11.19 -6.34
C GLU A 36 19.60 12.53 -6.63
N THR A 37 19.15 13.56 -5.91
CA THR A 37 19.79 14.87 -5.93
C THR A 37 21.11 14.85 -5.17
N GLU A 38 21.91 15.91 -5.33
CA GLU A 38 22.86 16.29 -4.28
C GLU A 38 22.14 16.62 -2.97
N PRO A 39 22.84 16.62 -1.82
CA PRO A 39 22.24 17.07 -0.57
C PRO A 39 21.68 18.47 -0.75
N LEU A 40 20.44 18.67 -0.32
CA LEU A 40 19.77 19.95 -0.45
C LEU A 40 20.53 21.01 0.36
N ALA A 41 20.87 22.13 -0.27
CA ALA A 41 21.52 23.24 0.42
C ALA A 41 20.58 23.92 1.43
N GLU A 42 19.28 23.92 1.12
CA GLU A 42 18.23 24.54 1.91
C GLU A 42 16.99 23.63 1.98
N ARG A 43 16.11 23.91 2.94
CA ARG A 43 14.85 23.19 3.12
C ARG A 43 13.94 23.38 1.90
N LEU A 44 13.38 22.30 1.37
CA LEU A 44 12.44 22.32 0.25
C LEU A 44 11.09 21.78 0.69
N GLU A 45 10.04 22.58 0.50
CA GLU A 45 8.67 22.17 0.81
C GLU A 45 7.88 21.85 -0.46
N ILE A 46 7.07 20.79 -0.38
CA ILE A 46 6.06 20.47 -1.39
C ILE A 46 4.67 20.43 -0.75
N MET A 47 3.66 20.83 -1.53
CA MET A 47 2.25 20.70 -1.17
C MET A 47 1.43 20.42 -2.43
N GLY A 48 0.97 19.18 -2.56
CA GLY A 48 0.23 18.66 -3.72
C GLY A 48 0.82 17.35 -4.23
N ALA A 49 0.47 16.98 -5.47
CA ALA A 49 0.96 15.76 -6.12
C ALA A 49 2.17 16.01 -7.03
N PRO A 50 3.34 15.40 -6.75
CA PRO A 50 4.42 15.28 -7.72
C PRO A 50 3.98 14.48 -8.96
N VAL A 51 4.54 14.81 -10.12
CA VAL A 51 4.29 14.09 -11.38
C VAL A 51 5.61 13.71 -12.04
N LEU A 52 5.84 12.42 -12.26
CA LEU A 52 6.99 11.93 -13.01
C LEU A 52 6.63 11.80 -14.49
N ASN A 53 7.25 12.62 -15.34
CA ASN A 53 7.21 12.50 -16.79
C ASN A 53 8.30 11.53 -17.23
N LEU A 54 7.90 10.34 -17.68
CA LEU A 54 8.83 9.25 -17.93
C LEU A 54 8.79 8.82 -19.39
N ARG A 55 9.94 8.88 -20.07
CA ARG A 55 10.14 8.25 -21.37
C ARG A 55 10.66 6.83 -21.15
N LEU A 56 9.86 5.82 -21.50
CA LEU A 56 10.17 4.42 -21.20
C LEU A 56 9.76 3.46 -22.32
N SER A 57 10.28 2.24 -22.26
CA SER A 57 9.78 1.06 -22.97
C SER A 57 9.79 -0.16 -22.05
N ILE A 58 8.99 -1.17 -22.39
CA ILE A 58 9.01 -2.49 -21.75
C ILE A 58 9.13 -3.59 -22.79
N ASP A 59 9.59 -4.79 -22.40
CA ASP A 59 9.77 -5.96 -23.28
C ASP A 59 8.53 -6.88 -23.34
N GLN A 60 7.48 -6.57 -22.59
CA GLN A 60 6.20 -7.28 -22.58
C GLN A 60 5.04 -6.37 -23.02
N PRO A 61 3.88 -6.93 -23.43
CA PRO A 61 2.71 -6.13 -23.81
C PRO A 61 1.98 -5.51 -22.61
N GLN A 62 2.17 -6.05 -21.40
CA GLN A 62 1.53 -5.58 -20.17
C GLN A 62 2.58 -5.39 -19.08
N GLY A 63 2.29 -4.49 -18.14
CA GLY A 63 3.21 -4.17 -17.06
C GLY A 63 2.86 -2.86 -16.38
N MET A 64 3.47 -2.64 -15.23
CA MET A 64 3.26 -1.43 -14.43
C MET A 64 4.57 -0.72 -14.12
N VAL A 65 4.50 0.60 -13.98
CA VAL A 65 5.58 1.38 -13.38
C VAL A 65 5.15 1.87 -12.01
N VAL A 66 6.03 1.71 -11.04
CA VAL A 66 5.84 2.15 -9.66
C VAL A 66 6.93 3.15 -9.37
N VAL A 67 6.52 4.31 -8.85
CA VAL A 67 7.41 5.42 -8.55
C VAL A 67 7.25 5.76 -7.08
N ARG A 68 8.36 5.75 -6.35
CA ARG A 68 8.43 6.21 -4.95
C ARG A 68 9.28 7.47 -4.90
N LEU A 69 8.78 8.48 -4.19
CA LEU A 69 9.54 9.66 -3.82
C LEU A 69 9.95 9.50 -2.36
N ASN A 70 11.26 9.44 -2.13
CA ASN A 70 11.83 9.22 -0.80
C ASN A 70 12.65 10.43 -0.35
N ASP A 71 12.54 10.74 0.94
CA ASP A 71 13.41 11.64 1.68
C ASP A 71 14.56 10.83 2.30
N VAL A 72 15.78 11.06 1.82
CA VAL A 72 16.96 10.32 2.26
C VAL A 72 17.79 11.19 3.20
N ALA A 73 17.89 10.73 4.46
CA ALA A 73 18.66 11.41 5.50
C ALA A 73 20.18 11.28 5.29
N PRO A 74 21.00 12.13 5.93
CA PRO A 74 22.47 12.07 5.81
C PRO A 74 23.09 10.74 6.25
N ASP A 75 22.41 9.97 7.12
CA ASP A 75 22.83 8.64 7.55
C ASP A 75 22.43 7.51 6.56
N GLY A 76 21.72 7.87 5.48
CA GLY A 76 21.24 6.97 4.44
C GLY A 76 19.87 6.37 4.68
N THR A 77 19.20 6.67 5.81
CA THR A 77 17.83 6.24 6.07
C THR A 77 16.90 6.81 4.98
N SER A 78 16.05 5.96 4.39
CA SER A 78 15.19 6.33 3.25
C SER A 78 13.72 6.28 3.66
N TRP A 79 13.07 7.43 3.76
CA TRP A 79 11.67 7.55 4.16
C TRP A 79 10.78 7.77 2.94
N ARG A 80 9.72 6.98 2.78
CA ARG A 80 8.78 7.17 1.68
C ARG A 80 7.89 8.38 1.95
N THR A 81 8.08 9.46 1.20
CA THR A 81 7.26 10.68 1.26
C THR A 81 5.92 10.46 0.55
N THR A 82 5.96 9.92 -0.67
CA THR A 82 4.78 9.60 -1.47
C THR A 82 5.13 8.54 -2.52
N TYR A 83 4.13 7.96 -3.15
CA TYR A 83 4.31 7.03 -4.27
C TYR A 83 3.17 7.16 -5.27
N GLY A 84 3.40 6.63 -6.47
CA GLY A 84 2.45 6.58 -7.57
C GLY A 84 2.67 5.31 -8.37
N MET A 85 1.61 4.85 -9.02
CA MET A 85 1.61 3.59 -9.77
C MET A 85 0.83 3.81 -11.05
N LEU A 86 1.33 3.27 -12.16
CA LEU A 86 0.64 3.33 -13.44
C LEU A 86 0.74 1.96 -14.11
N ASN A 87 -0.41 1.33 -14.28
CA ASN A 87 -0.59 0.26 -15.27
C ASN A 87 -0.39 0.88 -16.67
N LEU A 88 0.58 0.35 -17.42
CA LEU A 88 0.99 0.92 -18.69
C LEU A 88 -0.06 0.75 -19.79
N SER A 89 -1.00 -0.19 -19.64
CA SER A 89 -2.15 -0.30 -20.53
C SER A 89 -3.11 0.89 -20.40
N HIS A 90 -3.11 1.57 -19.25
CA HIS A 90 -3.90 2.78 -18.97
C HIS A 90 -3.13 4.09 -19.20
N ARG A 91 -1.93 4.05 -19.78
CA ARG A 91 -1.02 5.21 -19.91
C ARG A 91 -1.59 6.44 -20.62
N SER A 92 -2.69 6.30 -21.36
CA SER A 92 -3.30 7.38 -22.15
C SER A 92 -4.78 7.60 -21.84
N ASP A 93 -5.49 6.56 -21.39
CA ASP A 93 -6.91 6.58 -21.08
C ASP A 93 -7.22 5.39 -20.17
N HIS A 94 -8.11 5.58 -19.19
CA HIS A 94 -8.57 4.51 -18.31
C HIS A 94 -9.79 3.75 -18.85
N GLU A 95 -10.53 4.33 -19.81
CA GLU A 95 -11.66 3.70 -20.50
C GLU A 95 -11.19 2.90 -21.72
N HIS A 96 -10.34 3.50 -22.55
CA HIS A 96 -9.82 2.89 -23.79
C HIS A 96 -8.37 2.40 -23.63
N VAL A 97 -8.21 1.38 -22.80
CA VAL A 97 -6.91 0.77 -22.49
C VAL A 97 -6.31 0.06 -23.71
N ARG A 98 -4.97 0.09 -23.82
CA ARG A 98 -4.24 -0.55 -24.92
C ARG A 98 -2.93 -1.11 -24.42
N THR A 99 -2.58 -2.32 -24.81
CA THR A 99 -1.28 -2.90 -24.49
C THR A 99 -0.11 -2.06 -25.02
N MET A 100 1.05 -2.31 -24.44
CA MET A 100 2.34 -1.81 -24.92
C MET A 100 2.76 -2.58 -26.18
N THR A 101 3.48 -1.92 -27.07
CA THR A 101 4.25 -2.61 -28.11
C THR A 101 5.65 -2.86 -27.53
N PRO A 102 6.09 -4.12 -27.35
CA PRO A 102 7.41 -4.42 -26.80
C PRO A 102 8.54 -3.65 -27.49
N GLY A 103 9.44 -3.07 -26.69
CA GLY A 103 10.58 -2.28 -27.15
C GLY A 103 10.25 -0.88 -27.69
N LYS A 104 8.97 -0.53 -27.89
CA LYS A 104 8.58 0.80 -28.39
C LYS A 104 8.56 1.81 -27.24
N GLU A 105 9.34 2.88 -27.39
CA GLU A 105 9.33 3.98 -26.43
C GLU A 105 8.01 4.77 -26.46
N VAL A 106 7.52 5.09 -25.26
CA VAL A 106 6.37 5.97 -25.02
C VAL A 106 6.70 6.96 -23.91
N THR A 107 5.97 8.07 -23.87
CA THR A 107 6.00 8.99 -22.73
C THR A 107 4.76 8.73 -21.88
N VAL A 108 4.94 8.60 -20.57
CA VAL A 108 3.87 8.44 -19.60
C VAL A 108 3.99 9.46 -18.47
N HIS A 109 2.88 9.73 -17.81
CA HIS A 109 2.80 10.64 -16.67
C HIS A 109 2.35 9.84 -15.45
N VAL A 110 3.25 9.68 -14.47
CA VAL A 110 2.91 9.00 -13.22
C VAL A 110 2.65 10.08 -12.18
N LYS A 111 1.36 10.32 -11.87
CA LYS A 111 0.96 11.18 -10.76
C LYS A 111 1.16 10.40 -9.45
N LEU A 112 1.89 10.98 -8.50
CA LEU A 112 2.05 10.43 -7.15
C LEU A 112 0.90 10.92 -6.25
N ASN A 113 0.70 10.27 -5.11
CA ASN A 113 -0.29 10.71 -4.14
C ASN A 113 0.01 12.14 -3.66
N ASP A 114 -1.04 12.94 -3.48
CA ASP A 114 -0.95 14.28 -2.91
C ASP A 114 -0.33 14.21 -1.49
N CYS A 115 0.63 15.08 -1.22
CA CYS A 115 1.31 15.15 0.06
C CYS A 115 1.70 16.58 0.43
N ALA A 116 1.91 16.82 1.72
CA ALA A 116 2.61 18.00 2.22
C ALA A 116 3.84 17.51 2.97
N HIS A 117 5.04 17.85 2.49
CA HIS A 117 6.30 17.39 3.08
C HIS A 117 7.36 18.47 2.99
N ALA A 118 8.24 18.51 3.99
CA ALA A 118 9.38 19.39 4.03
C ALA A 118 10.67 18.58 4.08
N PHE A 119 11.40 18.54 2.97
CA PHE A 119 12.72 17.93 2.88
C PHE A 119 13.74 18.84 3.61
N PRO A 120 14.42 18.37 4.67
CA PRO A 120 15.39 19.18 5.39
C PRO A 120 16.64 19.50 4.56
N ALA A 121 17.36 20.56 4.95
CA ALA A 121 18.70 20.80 4.42
C ALA A 121 19.64 19.63 4.77
N GLY A 122 20.52 19.25 3.84
CA GLY A 122 21.41 18.10 3.95
C GLY A 122 20.80 16.76 3.56
N HIS A 123 19.47 16.65 3.46
CA HIS A 123 18.80 15.46 2.93
C HIS A 123 18.88 15.41 1.40
N ARG A 124 18.58 14.25 0.80
CA ARG A 124 18.46 14.08 -0.65
C ARG A 124 17.03 13.72 -1.03
N ILE A 125 16.58 14.17 -2.19
CA ILE A 125 15.34 13.71 -2.79
C ILE A 125 15.68 12.54 -3.71
N ARG A 126 15.07 11.37 -3.46
CA ARG A 126 15.27 10.18 -4.29
C ARG A 126 13.98 9.79 -5.01
N VAL A 127 14.09 9.55 -6.31
CA VAL A 127 13.07 8.88 -7.12
C VAL A 127 13.50 7.44 -7.30
N ALA A 128 12.72 6.50 -6.79
CA ALA A 128 12.93 5.07 -6.97
C ALA A 128 11.85 4.49 -7.90
N ILE A 129 12.27 3.90 -9.02
CA ILE A 129 11.40 3.33 -10.04
C ILE A 129 11.49 1.81 -9.99
N SER A 130 10.36 1.13 -9.87
CA SER A 130 10.27 -0.33 -9.88
C SER A 130 9.13 -0.83 -10.79
N THR A 131 9.14 -2.13 -11.09
CA THR A 131 8.15 -2.82 -11.92
C THR A 131 7.11 -3.60 -11.11
N SER A 132 7.20 -3.54 -9.78
CA SER A 132 6.31 -4.24 -8.86
C SER A 132 6.20 -3.52 -7.52
N TYR A 133 5.10 -3.78 -6.80
CA TYR A 133 4.88 -3.27 -5.45
C TYR A 133 3.97 -4.16 -4.61
N PHE A 134 4.23 -5.47 -4.61
CA PHE A 134 3.41 -6.43 -3.87
C PHE A 134 3.74 -6.35 -2.36
N PRO A 135 2.75 -6.39 -1.44
CA PRO A 135 1.33 -6.71 -1.66
C PRO A 135 0.41 -5.52 -1.95
N VAL A 136 0.93 -4.29 -2.03
CA VAL A 136 0.12 -3.08 -2.28
C VAL A 136 -0.55 -3.13 -3.66
N ALA A 137 0.17 -3.62 -4.68
CA ALA A 137 -0.43 -3.97 -5.96
C ALA A 137 -0.07 -5.39 -6.39
N TRP A 138 -1.03 -6.01 -7.05
CA TRP A 138 -0.86 -7.31 -7.67
C TRP A 138 0.14 -7.25 -8.82
N THR A 139 0.76 -8.40 -9.09
CA THR A 139 1.80 -8.57 -10.11
C THR A 139 1.26 -8.38 -11.53
N ALA A 140 2.15 -8.22 -12.50
CA ALA A 140 1.83 -8.32 -13.93
C ALA A 140 1.69 -9.81 -14.36
N PRO A 141 1.09 -10.13 -15.53
CA PRO A 141 0.95 -11.52 -15.97
C PRO A 141 2.27 -12.21 -16.30
N GLU A 142 3.29 -11.43 -16.64
CA GLU A 142 4.63 -11.91 -17.00
C GLU A 142 5.69 -11.06 -16.32
N ALA A 143 6.86 -11.67 -16.09
CA ALA A 143 8.04 -10.90 -15.72
C ALA A 143 8.47 -10.06 -16.92
N PHE A 144 8.78 -8.79 -16.68
CA PHE A 144 9.17 -7.85 -17.73
C PHE A 144 10.29 -6.93 -17.26
N SER A 145 11.05 -6.43 -18.22
CA SER A 145 12.08 -5.41 -18.04
C SER A 145 11.54 -4.06 -18.46
N LEU A 146 11.86 -3.02 -17.69
CA LEU A 146 11.53 -1.63 -18.00
C LEU A 146 12.83 -0.85 -18.28
N SER A 147 12.88 -0.17 -19.42
CA SER A 147 13.98 0.72 -19.80
C SER A 147 13.54 2.16 -19.70
N VAL A 148 14.33 3.00 -19.01
CA VAL A 148 14.09 4.45 -18.88
C VAL A 148 15.08 5.22 -19.73
N ARG A 149 14.57 6.18 -20.52
CA ARG A 149 15.41 7.13 -21.24
C ARG A 149 15.68 8.37 -20.39
N THR A 150 16.92 8.49 -19.93
CA THR A 150 17.40 9.63 -19.13
C THR A 150 17.61 10.87 -20.00
N GLY A 151 17.75 12.04 -19.37
CA GLY A 151 17.96 13.34 -20.05
C GLY A 151 16.73 13.95 -20.71
N VAL A 152 15.67 13.16 -20.94
CA VAL A 152 14.37 13.63 -21.46
C VAL A 152 13.19 13.33 -20.52
N SER A 153 13.45 12.61 -19.43
CA SER A 153 12.48 12.35 -18.36
C SER A 153 12.69 13.38 -17.24
N SER A 154 11.61 13.79 -16.56
CA SER A 154 11.64 14.83 -15.53
C SER A 154 10.64 14.56 -14.41
N LEU A 155 10.94 15.07 -13.22
CA LEU A 155 10.02 15.11 -12.08
C LEU A 155 9.52 16.55 -11.92
N GLU A 156 8.21 16.74 -11.99
CA GLU A 156 7.55 17.98 -11.63
C GLU A 156 7.17 17.94 -10.15
N MET A 157 7.61 18.96 -9.41
CA MET A 157 7.41 19.07 -7.97
C MET A 157 6.48 20.25 -7.66
N PRO A 158 5.41 20.07 -6.87
CA PRO A 158 4.54 21.16 -6.44
C PRO A 158 5.20 21.93 -5.29
N VAL A 159 6.30 22.62 -5.62
CA VAL A 159 7.11 23.36 -4.64
C VAL A 159 6.28 24.49 -4.04
N ARG A 160 6.20 24.49 -2.71
CA ARG A 160 5.51 25.51 -1.95
C ARG A 160 6.53 26.56 -1.50
N ALA A 161 6.52 27.73 -2.12
CA ALA A 161 7.39 28.83 -1.72
C ALA A 161 7.02 29.36 -0.32
N PRO A 162 8.00 29.68 0.55
CA PRO A 162 7.77 30.36 1.83
C PRO A 162 6.96 31.64 1.65
N ARG A 163 6.11 31.95 2.63
CA ARG A 163 5.28 33.15 2.64
C ARG A 163 5.36 33.85 4.00
N ASP A 164 5.18 35.17 4.01
CA ASP A 164 5.22 35.97 5.25
C ASP A 164 4.14 35.55 6.26
N GLU A 165 3.04 35.00 5.76
CA GLU A 165 1.94 34.47 6.58
C GLU A 165 2.35 33.24 7.41
N ASP A 166 3.38 32.49 7.00
CA ASP A 166 3.84 31.29 7.72
C ASP A 166 4.32 31.65 9.14
N ALA A 167 4.91 32.83 9.30
CA ALA A 167 5.35 33.35 10.60
C ALA A 167 4.17 33.78 11.51
N ARG A 168 2.96 33.84 10.97
CA ARG A 168 1.74 34.28 11.67
C ARG A 168 0.77 33.13 11.91
N VAL A 169 1.08 31.92 11.44
CA VAL A 169 0.28 30.73 11.74
C VAL A 169 0.45 30.44 13.23
N ALA A 170 -0.62 30.66 13.99
CA ALA A 170 -0.66 30.24 15.38
C ALA A 170 -0.64 28.70 15.44
N ASP A 171 -0.07 28.15 16.51
CA ASP A 171 -0.20 26.73 16.79
C ASP A 171 -1.69 26.37 16.82
N PHE A 172 -2.03 25.23 16.20
CA PHE A 172 -3.39 24.73 16.27
C PHE A 172 -3.76 24.51 17.74
N PRO A 173 -4.96 24.93 18.17
CA PRO A 173 -5.45 24.52 19.48
C PRO A 173 -5.54 22.98 19.54
N PRO A 174 -5.61 22.40 20.75
CA PRO A 174 -5.88 20.98 20.89
C PRO A 174 -7.08 20.56 20.02
N PRO A 175 -7.04 19.37 19.39
CA PRO A 175 -8.11 18.92 18.51
C PRO A 175 -9.45 18.94 19.25
N GLU A 176 -10.45 19.52 18.61
CA GLU A 176 -11.83 19.49 19.11
C GLU A 176 -12.50 18.20 18.64
N MET A 177 -13.02 17.43 19.60
CA MET A 177 -13.72 16.19 19.33
C MET A 177 -14.95 16.09 20.25
N ALA A 178 -15.99 15.40 19.78
CA ALA A 178 -17.11 15.05 20.65
C ALA A 178 -16.59 14.19 21.82
N ALA A 179 -17.30 14.24 22.96
CA ALA A 179 -17.02 13.33 24.06
C ALA A 179 -17.09 11.89 23.56
N MET A 180 -16.01 11.14 23.73
CA MET A 180 -15.99 9.72 23.42
C MET A 180 -16.93 9.00 24.40
N PRO A 181 -17.69 7.99 23.93
CA PRO A 181 -18.47 7.16 24.84
C PRO A 181 -17.55 6.50 25.86
N GLU A 182 -18.04 6.32 27.09
CA GLU A 182 -17.30 5.57 28.09
C GLU A 182 -17.08 4.13 27.59
N THR A 183 -15.82 3.70 27.62
CA THR A 183 -15.40 2.39 27.11
C THR A 183 -14.54 1.66 28.13
N SER A 184 -14.83 0.38 28.32
CA SER A 184 -13.95 -0.53 29.07
C SER A 184 -13.34 -1.57 28.14
N VAL A 185 -12.05 -1.85 28.35
CA VAL A 185 -11.34 -2.90 27.62
C VAL A 185 -11.52 -4.21 28.38
N ILE A 186 -12.14 -5.19 27.72
CA ILE A 186 -12.33 -6.55 28.25
C ILE A 186 -11.13 -7.42 27.86
N LEU A 187 -10.70 -7.32 26.60
CA LEU A 187 -9.52 -7.97 26.08
C LEU A 187 -8.75 -6.97 25.23
N ALA A 188 -7.46 -6.80 25.52
CA ALA A 188 -6.62 -5.92 24.72
C ALA A 188 -6.41 -6.51 23.31
N GLY A 189 -6.43 -5.64 22.30
CA GLY A 189 -6.08 -6.00 20.94
C GLY A 189 -4.58 -6.28 20.75
N GLU A 190 -4.24 -6.86 19.62
CA GLU A 190 -2.87 -7.08 19.18
C GLU A 190 -2.68 -6.76 17.71
N GLY A 191 -1.50 -6.23 17.37
CA GLY A 191 -1.13 -5.89 16.00
C GLY A 191 0.27 -6.35 15.70
N SER A 192 0.48 -7.04 14.58
CA SER A 192 1.83 -7.43 14.15
C SER A 192 1.96 -7.53 12.64
N ARG A 193 3.16 -7.25 12.13
CA ARG A 193 3.52 -7.45 10.72
C ARG A 193 4.88 -8.10 10.65
N HIS A 194 4.88 -9.35 10.21
CA HIS A 194 6.08 -10.15 10.02
C HIS A 194 6.37 -10.30 8.54
N ILE A 195 7.63 -10.11 8.16
CA ILE A 195 8.13 -10.33 6.80
C ILE A 195 9.23 -11.39 6.91
N GLU A 196 9.00 -12.54 6.29
CA GLU A 196 9.92 -13.68 6.27
C GLU A 196 10.38 -13.93 4.84
N ARG A 197 11.66 -14.22 4.65
CA ARG A 197 12.23 -14.60 3.35
C ARG A 197 13.01 -15.90 3.46
N ASN A 198 12.64 -16.88 2.64
CA ASN A 198 13.43 -18.07 2.43
C ASN A 198 14.48 -17.80 1.35
N VAL A 199 15.75 -17.74 1.74
CA VAL A 199 16.86 -17.41 0.82
C VAL A 199 17.10 -18.51 -0.22
N LEU A 200 16.80 -19.78 0.10
CA LEU A 200 17.00 -20.89 -0.81
C LEU A 200 15.94 -20.91 -1.92
N THR A 201 14.68 -20.69 -1.57
CA THR A 201 13.56 -20.76 -2.52
C THR A 201 13.21 -19.41 -3.15
N GLY A 202 13.63 -18.29 -2.55
CA GLY A 202 13.21 -16.95 -2.93
C GLY A 202 11.78 -16.60 -2.52
N GLU A 203 11.11 -17.45 -1.72
CA GLU A 203 9.77 -17.17 -1.20
C GLU A 203 9.83 -16.07 -0.13
N GLN A 204 8.97 -15.08 -0.27
CA GLN A 204 8.68 -14.07 0.74
C GLN A 204 7.24 -14.24 1.24
N VAL A 205 7.08 -14.26 2.56
CA VAL A 205 5.79 -14.31 3.23
C VAL A 205 5.64 -13.07 4.11
N THR A 206 4.54 -12.34 3.95
CA THR A 206 4.16 -11.23 4.84
C THR A 206 2.91 -11.61 5.60
N ARG A 207 2.95 -11.63 6.93
CA ARG A 207 1.81 -11.91 7.81
C ARG A 207 1.45 -10.65 8.58
N LEU A 208 0.20 -10.24 8.48
CA LEU A 208 -0.39 -9.14 9.21
C LEU A 208 -1.43 -9.71 10.19
N VAL A 209 -1.39 -9.23 11.43
CA VAL A 209 -2.44 -9.42 12.43
C VAL A 209 -2.93 -8.05 12.83
N GLU A 210 -4.24 -7.85 12.80
CA GLU A 210 -4.93 -6.67 13.29
C GLU A 210 -6.13 -7.15 14.10
N ASP A 211 -5.96 -7.30 15.40
CA ASP A 211 -7.00 -7.73 16.32
C ASP A 211 -7.35 -6.57 17.25
N GLY A 212 -8.59 -6.10 17.21
CA GLY A 212 -9.08 -5.02 18.06
C GLY A 212 -9.35 -5.43 19.50
N GLY A 213 -9.25 -6.73 19.81
CA GLY A 213 -9.63 -7.27 21.11
C GLY A 213 -11.13 -7.17 21.34
N ILE A 214 -11.53 -6.95 22.59
CA ILE A 214 -12.92 -6.82 23.01
C ILE A 214 -13.03 -5.59 23.91
N TYR A 215 -13.94 -4.68 23.57
CA TYR A 215 -14.27 -3.54 24.40
C TYR A 215 -15.78 -3.41 24.56
N ARG A 216 -16.24 -2.83 25.67
CA ARG A 216 -17.65 -2.50 25.92
C ARG A 216 -17.86 -1.00 25.79
N LEU A 217 -18.93 -0.61 25.10
CA LEU A 217 -19.51 0.74 25.14
C LEU A 217 -20.51 0.77 26.30
N GLU A 218 -20.15 1.42 27.42
CA GLU A 218 -20.89 1.31 28.69
C GLU A 218 -22.33 1.82 28.58
N GLU A 219 -22.53 2.96 27.92
CA GLU A 219 -23.86 3.57 27.76
C GLU A 219 -24.84 2.69 26.98
N LEU A 220 -24.33 1.81 26.11
CA LEU A 220 -25.14 0.97 25.23
C LEU A 220 -25.24 -0.48 25.71
N ASP A 221 -24.48 -0.84 26.75
CA ASP A 221 -24.19 -2.23 27.15
C ASP A 221 -23.83 -3.11 25.94
N LEU A 222 -22.98 -2.59 25.06
CA LEU A 222 -22.61 -3.24 23.81
C LEU A 222 -21.14 -3.63 23.83
N GLU A 223 -20.82 -4.93 23.80
CA GLU A 223 -19.46 -5.37 23.53
C GLU A 223 -19.22 -5.47 22.02
N CYS A 224 -18.09 -4.92 21.61
CA CYS A 224 -17.60 -4.89 20.24
C CYS A 224 -16.28 -5.63 20.17
N ALA A 225 -16.16 -6.52 19.19
CA ALA A 225 -14.95 -7.25 18.93
C ALA A 225 -14.79 -7.40 17.42
N ASP A 226 -13.64 -7.03 16.89
CA ASP A 226 -13.34 -7.08 15.46
C ASP A 226 -11.86 -7.40 15.28
N GLY A 227 -11.53 -8.18 14.27
CA GLY A 227 -10.14 -8.46 13.97
C GLY A 227 -9.95 -9.22 12.67
N GLY A 228 -8.69 -9.37 12.30
CA GLY A 228 -8.33 -10.09 11.11
C GLY A 228 -6.85 -10.42 10.99
N LYS A 229 -6.58 -11.31 10.05
CA LYS A 229 -5.25 -11.75 9.68
C LYS A 229 -5.15 -11.76 8.17
N ALA A 230 -4.04 -11.27 7.64
CA ALA A 230 -3.71 -11.37 6.23
C ALA A 230 -2.36 -12.06 6.05
N GLU A 231 -2.26 -12.96 5.08
CA GLU A 231 -1.01 -13.57 4.65
C GLU A 231 -0.82 -13.33 3.15
N PHE A 232 0.33 -12.77 2.78
CA PHE A 232 0.73 -12.54 1.40
C PHE A 232 1.98 -13.36 1.09
N ARG A 233 1.99 -14.05 -0.04
CA ARG A 233 3.13 -14.85 -0.50
C ARG A 233 3.51 -14.50 -1.92
N ILE A 234 4.81 -14.54 -2.19
CA ILE A 234 5.36 -14.40 -3.53
C ILE A 234 6.77 -15.00 -3.60
N VAL A 235 7.12 -15.57 -4.75
CA VAL A 235 8.45 -16.08 -5.07
C VAL A 235 9.15 -15.09 -5.99
N ASP A 236 10.39 -14.75 -5.66
CA ASP A 236 11.20 -13.84 -6.48
C ASP A 236 11.37 -14.36 -7.91
N GLY A 237 11.01 -13.53 -8.90
CA GLY A 237 11.10 -13.86 -10.32
C GLY A 237 9.88 -14.58 -10.90
N ASP A 238 8.94 -15.02 -10.06
CA ASP A 238 7.69 -15.66 -10.50
C ASP A 238 6.48 -14.79 -10.12
N PRO A 239 5.99 -13.93 -11.02
CA PRO A 239 4.82 -13.09 -10.74
C PRO A 239 3.52 -13.89 -10.56
N LEU A 240 3.45 -15.14 -11.03
CA LEU A 240 2.26 -15.99 -10.93
C LEU A 240 2.17 -16.70 -9.57
N SER A 241 3.25 -16.70 -8.79
CA SER A 241 3.26 -17.23 -7.42
C SER A 241 2.55 -16.32 -6.40
N ALA A 242 2.12 -15.13 -6.80
CA ALA A 242 1.47 -14.17 -5.91
C ALA A 242 0.18 -14.75 -5.33
N ARG A 243 0.06 -14.73 -4.00
CA ARG A 243 -1.11 -15.21 -3.26
C ARG A 243 -1.41 -14.31 -2.08
N GLY A 244 -2.69 -14.04 -1.84
CA GLY A 244 -3.17 -13.30 -0.69
C GLY A 244 -4.29 -14.09 -0.01
N VAL A 245 -4.24 -14.20 1.32
CA VAL A 245 -5.30 -14.81 2.12
C VAL A 245 -5.66 -13.85 3.23
N TRP A 246 -6.94 -13.52 3.36
CA TRP A 246 -7.49 -12.70 4.42
C TRP A 246 -8.49 -13.52 5.23
N ASN A 247 -8.45 -13.38 6.54
CA ASN A 247 -9.44 -13.90 7.46
C ASN A 247 -9.87 -12.75 8.35
N TRP A 248 -11.14 -12.36 8.29
CA TRP A 248 -11.69 -11.28 9.11
C TRP A 248 -12.86 -11.81 9.92
N TRP A 249 -13.04 -11.24 11.10
CA TRP A 249 -14.15 -11.57 11.97
C TRP A 249 -14.65 -10.33 12.69
N SER A 250 -15.94 -10.35 13.03
CA SER A 250 -16.63 -9.31 13.77
C SER A 250 -17.66 -9.97 14.68
N ARG A 251 -17.78 -9.50 15.92
CA ARG A 251 -18.79 -9.97 16.88
C ARG A 251 -19.37 -8.78 17.65
N ARG A 252 -20.68 -8.83 17.93
CA ARG A 252 -21.40 -7.85 18.73
C ARG A 252 -22.25 -8.57 19.76
N THR A 253 -22.17 -8.16 21.02
CA THR A 253 -22.95 -8.77 22.12
C THR A 253 -23.64 -7.70 22.97
N ARG A 254 -24.88 -7.97 23.38
CA ARG A 254 -25.66 -7.15 24.32
C ARG A 254 -26.81 -7.97 24.93
N GLY A 255 -26.76 -8.23 26.23
CA GLY A 255 -27.71 -9.13 26.88
C GLY A 255 -27.74 -10.50 26.19
N ASP A 256 -28.93 -10.96 25.79
CA ASP A 256 -29.10 -12.23 25.06
C ASP A 256 -28.78 -12.13 23.55
N TRP A 257 -28.49 -10.93 23.03
CA TRP A 257 -28.13 -10.74 21.63
C TRP A 257 -26.63 -10.97 21.43
N ASP A 258 -26.27 -11.92 20.58
CA ASP A 258 -24.89 -12.27 20.25
C ASP A 258 -24.82 -12.65 18.78
N VAL A 259 -24.17 -11.82 17.98
CA VAL A 259 -24.04 -12.04 16.54
C VAL A 259 -22.60 -11.95 16.11
N GLY A 260 -22.21 -12.84 15.19
CA GLY A 260 -20.87 -12.88 14.64
C GLY A 260 -20.87 -13.08 13.14
N VAL A 261 -19.86 -12.55 12.47
CA VAL A 261 -19.57 -12.82 11.06
C VAL A 261 -18.09 -13.15 10.93
N THR A 262 -17.78 -14.20 10.19
CA THR A 262 -16.42 -14.51 9.75
C THR A 262 -16.38 -14.51 8.24
N THR A 263 -15.26 -14.05 7.69
CA THR A 263 -15.01 -14.09 6.25
C THR A 263 -13.60 -14.57 6.01
N LYS A 264 -13.44 -15.41 5.00
CA LYS A 264 -12.13 -15.79 4.47
C LYS A 264 -12.12 -15.50 2.98
N MET A 265 -11.10 -14.80 2.51
CA MET A 265 -10.88 -14.53 1.10
C MET A 265 -9.50 -15.02 0.72
N GLU A 266 -9.41 -15.75 -0.39
CA GLU A 266 -8.15 -16.15 -1.00
C GLU A 266 -8.11 -15.61 -2.43
N VAL A 267 -7.00 -14.98 -2.79
CA VAL A 267 -6.73 -14.52 -4.13
C VAL A 267 -5.44 -15.17 -4.62
N THR A 268 -5.52 -15.80 -5.79
CA THR A 268 -4.37 -16.30 -6.56
C THR A 268 -4.43 -15.76 -7.98
N VAL A 269 -3.35 -15.97 -8.74
CA VAL A 269 -3.26 -15.46 -10.11
C VAL A 269 -2.81 -16.53 -11.09
N SER A 270 -3.42 -16.53 -12.27
CA SER A 270 -2.89 -17.15 -13.48
C SER A 270 -2.44 -16.05 -14.45
N ARG A 271 -1.91 -16.43 -15.60
CA ARG A 271 -1.56 -15.47 -16.66
C ARG A 271 -2.81 -14.73 -17.16
N GLU A 272 -3.96 -15.40 -17.17
CA GLU A 272 -5.19 -14.90 -17.78
C GLU A 272 -6.18 -14.27 -16.79
N ALA A 273 -6.13 -14.65 -15.51
CA ALA A 273 -7.14 -14.23 -14.53
C ALA A 273 -6.59 -14.10 -13.10
N TYR A 274 -7.24 -13.25 -12.32
CA TYR A 274 -7.27 -13.35 -10.86
C TYR A 274 -8.33 -14.38 -10.47
N HIS A 275 -8.02 -15.25 -9.53
CA HIS A 275 -8.94 -16.24 -8.98
C HIS A 275 -9.24 -15.86 -7.52
N ILE A 276 -10.49 -15.52 -7.24
CA ILE A 276 -10.93 -15.07 -5.92
C ILE A 276 -11.89 -16.10 -5.35
N ALA A 277 -11.52 -16.76 -4.26
CA ALA A 277 -12.39 -17.63 -3.48
C ALA A 277 -12.79 -16.91 -2.19
N THR A 278 -14.07 -16.91 -1.85
CA THR A 278 -14.58 -16.27 -0.64
C THR A 278 -15.53 -17.20 0.10
N ASP A 279 -15.30 -17.33 1.41
CA ASP A 279 -16.18 -17.97 2.37
C ASP A 279 -16.71 -16.90 3.34
N LEU A 280 -18.01 -16.95 3.62
CA LEU A 280 -18.67 -16.11 4.62
C LEU A 280 -19.55 -16.98 5.50
N GLU A 281 -19.41 -16.82 6.82
CA GLU A 281 -20.27 -17.47 7.80
C GLU A 281 -20.83 -16.42 8.76
N ALA A 282 -22.10 -16.59 9.16
CA ALA A 282 -22.73 -15.75 10.17
C ALA A 282 -23.33 -16.61 11.28
N PHE A 283 -23.30 -16.08 12.50
CA PHE A 283 -23.59 -16.79 13.74
C PHE A 283 -24.56 -16.00 14.61
N GLU A 284 -25.40 -16.72 15.34
CA GLU A 284 -26.16 -16.23 16.49
C GLU A 284 -25.75 -17.10 17.70
N GLY A 285 -25.03 -16.51 18.65
CA GLY A 285 -24.25 -17.27 19.63
C GLY A 285 -23.28 -18.24 18.94
N ASP A 286 -23.24 -19.49 19.39
CA ASP A 286 -22.41 -20.54 18.78
C ASP A 286 -23.08 -21.21 17.55
N ARG A 287 -24.31 -20.82 17.22
CA ARG A 287 -25.08 -21.44 16.14
C ARG A 287 -24.83 -20.72 14.83
N ARG A 288 -24.23 -21.41 13.86
CA ARG A 288 -24.12 -20.92 12.48
C ARG A 288 -25.51 -20.82 11.83
N ILE A 289 -25.94 -19.60 11.51
CA ILE A 289 -27.25 -19.30 10.92
C ILE A 289 -27.20 -19.12 9.40
N PHE A 290 -26.02 -18.80 8.87
CA PHE A 290 -25.80 -18.59 7.44
C PHE A 290 -24.38 -18.99 7.05
N ALA A 291 -24.23 -19.55 5.86
CA ALA A 291 -22.94 -19.81 5.25
C ALA A 291 -23.07 -19.67 3.73
N ARG A 292 -22.07 -19.05 3.10
CA ARG A 292 -21.99 -18.94 1.66
C ARG A 292 -20.54 -18.97 1.20
N SER A 293 -20.27 -19.77 0.18
CA SER A 293 -19.00 -19.79 -0.53
C SER A 293 -19.23 -19.47 -1.99
N TRP A 294 -18.34 -18.69 -2.58
CA TRP A 294 -18.37 -18.41 -4.02
C TRP A 294 -16.98 -18.14 -4.54
N ASN A 295 -16.83 -18.37 -5.84
CA ASN A 295 -15.62 -18.07 -6.59
C ASN A 295 -15.94 -16.99 -7.63
N HIS A 296 -14.96 -16.14 -7.90
CA HIS A 296 -15.03 -15.13 -8.93
C HIS A 296 -13.69 -15.03 -9.64
N ASP A 297 -13.72 -15.14 -10.97
CA ASP A 297 -12.55 -14.94 -11.80
C ASP A 297 -12.63 -13.56 -12.46
N VAL A 298 -11.53 -12.80 -12.38
CA VAL A 298 -11.41 -11.49 -13.01
C VAL A 298 -10.34 -11.58 -14.11
N PRO A 299 -10.68 -11.38 -15.40
CA PRO A 299 -9.70 -11.36 -16.48
C PRO A 299 -8.56 -10.35 -16.26
N ARG A 300 -7.37 -10.69 -16.77
CA ARG A 300 -6.14 -9.88 -16.72
C ARG A 300 -5.76 -9.29 -18.08
N ASP A 301 -6.74 -9.11 -18.95
CA ASP A 301 -6.57 -8.62 -20.34
C ASP A 301 -6.08 -7.16 -20.44
N HIS A 302 -6.11 -6.41 -19.34
CA HIS A 302 -5.84 -4.96 -19.30
C HIS A 302 -4.92 -4.49 -18.17
N LEU A 303 -4.01 -5.34 -17.69
CA LEU A 303 -2.95 -4.97 -16.72
C LEU A 303 -1.73 -4.26 -17.33
#